data_AF-A0A1V4XC53-F1
#
_entry.id   AF-A0A1V4XC53-F1
#
_cell.length_a   1.000
_cell.length_b   1.000
_cell.length_c   1.000
_cell.angle_alpha   90.00
_cell.angle_beta   90.00
_cell.angle_gamma   90.00
#
_symmetry.space_group_name_H-M   'P 1'
#
loop_
_entity.id
_entity.type
_entity.pdbx_description
1 polymer ?
#
loop_
_entity_poly.entity_id
_entity_poly.type
_entity_poly.pdbx_seq_one_letter_code
_entity_poly.pdbx_strand_id
1 'polypeptide(L)'
;MEQEERKGWNPYIAGALTGLLLVFSVWFTGKYVGASTTFVRSAGYIERVFDAERVARMEYFKKEMPKIDWQFLFVVGIFIGALISSTTSQSFRWQAVPSRWKARFGPSVPKRAVAAVAGGAIAMFGARLADG
;
A
#
# COMPACT_ATOMS: atom_id res chain seq x y z
N MET A 1 -7.44 -30.09 6.31
CA MET A 1 -7.16 -29.17 7.42
C MET A 1 -8.03 -27.95 7.19
N GLU A 2 -9.15 -27.90 7.91
CA GLU A 2 -10.14 -26.84 7.83
C GLU A 2 -9.47 -25.48 8.07
N GLN A 3 -9.70 -24.53 7.16
CA GLN A 3 -9.40 -23.14 7.45
C GLN A 3 -10.43 -22.71 8.50
N GLU A 4 -10.04 -22.62 9.77
CA GLU A 4 -10.83 -21.89 10.76
C GLU A 4 -11.13 -20.50 10.16
N GLU A 5 -12.39 -20.25 9.83
CA GLU A 5 -12.88 -18.91 9.56
C GLU A 5 -12.69 -18.11 10.84
N ARG A 6 -11.58 -17.38 10.91
CA ARG A 6 -11.42 -16.34 11.92
C ARG A 6 -12.55 -15.36 11.70
N LYS A 7 -13.55 -15.41 12.57
CA LYS A 7 -14.72 -14.55 12.58
C LYS A 7 -14.23 -13.11 12.55
N GLY A 8 -14.28 -12.51 11.35
CA GLY A 8 -13.92 -11.12 11.14
C GLY A 8 -14.86 -10.21 11.92
N TRP A 9 -14.48 -8.94 12.05
CA TRP A 9 -15.40 -7.94 12.58
C TRP A 9 -16.67 -7.86 11.72
N ASN A 10 -17.79 -7.51 12.35
CA ASN A 10 -19.02 -7.24 11.62
C ASN A 10 -18.74 -6.20 10.52
N PRO A 11 -19.05 -6.50 9.24
CA PRO A 11 -18.70 -5.63 8.11
C PRO A 11 -19.30 -4.22 8.24
N TYR A 12 -20.46 -4.07 8.87
CA TYR A 12 -21.07 -2.77 9.12
C TYR A 12 -20.27 -1.94 10.13
N ILE A 13 -19.75 -2.58 11.18
CA ILE A 13 -18.92 -1.90 12.19
C ILE A 13 -17.56 -1.53 11.59
N ALA A 14 -16.92 -2.46 10.89
CA ALA A 14 -15.66 -2.20 10.21
C ALA A 14 -15.81 -1.10 9.15
N GLY A 15 -16.91 -1.10 8.40
CA GLY A 15 -17.25 -0.07 7.43
C GLY A 15 -17.49 1.29 8.09
N ALA A 16 -18.26 1.35 9.17
CA ALA A 16 -18.53 2.59 9.91
C ALA A 16 -17.26 3.21 10.49
N LEU A 17 -16.38 2.41 11.10
CA LEU A 17 -15.10 2.88 11.62
C LEU A 17 -14.16 3.37 10.50
N THR A 18 -14.15 2.66 9.37
CA THR A 18 -13.41 3.11 8.18
C THR A 18 -13.96 4.44 7.68
N GLY A 19 -15.28 4.60 7.58
CA GLY A 19 -15.93 5.86 7.20
C GLY A 19 -15.59 7.02 8.14
N LEU A 20 -15.62 6.78 9.46
CA LEU A 20 -15.20 7.78 10.46
C LEU A 20 -13.73 8.18 10.29
N LEU A 21 -12.84 7.21 10.04
CA LEU A 21 -11.43 7.50 9.74
C LEU A 21 -11.27 8.41 8.51
N LEU A 22 -12.05 8.16 7.44
CA LEU A 22 -12.03 8.99 6.23
C LEU A 22 -12.49 10.43 6.53
N VAL A 23 -13.59 10.58 7.27
CA VAL A 23 -14.11 11.89 7.68
C VAL A 23 -13.08 12.63 8.53
N PHE A 24 -12.47 11.96 9.52
CA PHE A 24 -11.45 12.57 10.36
C PHE A 24 -10.19 12.95 9.59
N SER A 25 -9.77 12.16 8.59
CA SER A 25 -8.64 12.53 7.73
C SER A 25 -8.88 13.88 7.08
N VAL A 26 -10.05 14.09 6.46
CA VAL A 26 -10.38 15.35 5.80
C VAL A 26 -10.58 16.48 6.83
N TRP A 27 -11.23 16.20 7.95
CA TRP A 27 -11.51 17.22 8.97
C TRP A 27 -10.25 17.78 9.63
N PHE A 28 -9.29 16.92 9.99
CA PHE A 28 -8.05 17.35 10.66
C PHE A 28 -6.98 17.84 9.70
N THR A 29 -6.88 17.24 8.50
CA THR A 29 -5.72 17.48 7.62
C THR A 29 -6.09 18.14 6.30
N GLY A 30 -7.39 18.29 6.00
CA GLY A 30 -7.88 18.77 4.71
C GLY A 30 -7.58 17.84 3.54
N LYS A 31 -7.07 16.62 3.82
CA LYS A 31 -6.57 15.69 2.81
C LYS A 31 -7.37 14.39 2.82
N TYR A 32 -7.74 13.97 1.61
CA TYR A 32 -8.30 12.66 1.35
C TYR A 32 -7.21 11.59 1.50
N VAL A 33 -7.64 10.36 1.82
CA VAL A 33 -6.74 9.22 1.84
C VAL A 33 -6.36 8.85 0.41
N GLY A 34 -5.08 8.56 0.20
CA GLY A 34 -4.56 8.08 -1.08
C GLY A 34 -3.36 7.17 -0.81
N ALA A 35 -3.06 6.28 -1.74
CA ALA A 35 -1.91 5.39 -1.63
C ALA A 35 -0.91 5.57 -2.80
N SER A 36 -1.40 5.81 -4.01
CA SER A 36 -0.61 5.80 -5.25
C SER A 36 0.43 6.92 -5.33
N THR A 37 0.13 8.11 -4.80
CA THR A 37 1.02 9.29 -4.71
C THR A 37 2.25 9.04 -3.86
N THR A 38 2.15 8.26 -2.80
CA THR A 38 3.31 7.86 -1.99
C THR A 38 4.29 6.99 -2.76
N PHE A 39 3.82 6.01 -3.55
CA PHE A 39 4.70 5.10 -4.30
C PHE A 39 5.56 5.83 -5.34
N VAL A 40 5.01 6.80 -6.08
CA VAL A 40 5.78 7.60 -7.05
C VAL A 40 6.73 8.56 -6.35
N ARG A 41 6.34 9.14 -5.21
CA ARG A 41 7.27 9.96 -4.41
C ARG A 41 8.43 9.14 -3.86
N SER A 42 8.17 7.92 -3.37
CA SER A 42 9.23 7.00 -2.92
C SER A 42 10.17 6.62 -4.07
N ALA A 43 9.66 6.38 -5.28
CA ALA A 43 10.50 6.20 -6.46
C ALA A 43 11.35 7.45 -6.75
N GLY A 44 10.77 8.64 -6.67
CA GLY A 44 11.50 9.91 -6.82
C GLY A 44 12.55 10.16 -5.72
N TYR A 45 12.34 9.66 -4.49
CA TYR A 45 13.36 9.67 -3.44
C TYR A 45 14.54 8.76 -3.79
N ILE A 46 14.28 7.55 -4.32
CA ILE A 46 15.33 6.61 -4.73
C ILE A 46 16.09 7.16 -5.94
N GLU A 47 15.39 7.70 -6.95
CA GLU A 47 16.03 8.30 -8.12
C GLU A 47 16.90 9.51 -7.78
N ARG A 48 16.52 10.33 -6.77
CA ARG A 48 17.38 11.42 -6.25
C ARG A 48 18.70 10.95 -5.66
N VAL A 49 18.77 9.74 -5.12
CA VAL A 49 20.00 9.19 -4.55
C VAL A 49 20.98 8.77 -5.66
N PHE A 50 20.47 8.40 -6.83
CA PHE A 50 21.30 7.93 -7.96
C PHE A 50 21.65 9.04 -8.96
N ASP A 51 20.85 10.10 -9.11
CA ASP A 51 21.13 11.16 -10.09
C ASP A 51 20.52 12.53 -9.69
N ALA A 52 21.21 13.24 -8.80
CA ALA A 52 20.76 14.53 -8.24
C ALA A 52 20.63 15.64 -9.31
N GLU A 53 21.36 15.55 -10.42
CA GLU A 53 21.43 16.59 -11.44
C GLU A 53 20.25 16.55 -12.43
N ARG A 54 19.72 15.35 -12.72
CA ARG A 54 18.59 15.16 -13.64
C ARG A 54 17.25 15.56 -12.99
N VAL A 55 17.10 15.31 -11.70
CA VAL A 55 15.90 15.64 -10.91
C VAL A 55 15.74 17.16 -10.72
N ALA A 56 16.84 17.92 -10.67
CA ALA A 56 16.81 19.37 -10.52
C ALA A 56 16.28 20.12 -11.76
N ARG A 57 16.35 19.49 -12.96
CA ARG A 57 15.99 20.11 -14.24
C ARG A 57 14.53 19.84 -14.69
N MET A 58 13.81 18.91 -14.08
CA MET A 58 12.42 18.59 -14.44
C MET A 58 11.41 19.26 -13.49
N GLU A 59 10.50 20.08 -14.03
CA GLU A 59 9.45 20.78 -13.26
C GLU A 59 8.54 19.83 -12.44
N TYR A 60 8.34 18.60 -12.92
CA TYR A 60 7.57 17.57 -12.22
C TYR A 60 8.13 17.25 -10.82
N PHE A 61 9.46 17.20 -10.67
CA PHE A 61 10.12 16.87 -9.41
C PHE A 61 10.34 18.07 -8.48
N LYS A 62 10.16 19.31 -8.98
CA LYS A 62 10.07 20.51 -8.14
C LYS A 62 8.67 20.64 -7.53
N LYS A 63 7.62 20.22 -8.24
CA LYS A 63 6.24 20.20 -7.72
C LYS A 63 6.04 19.08 -6.69
N GLU A 64 6.64 17.92 -6.95
CA GLU A 64 6.64 16.74 -6.06
C GLU A 64 7.91 16.71 -5.19
N MET A 65 8.22 17.80 -4.50
CA MET A 65 9.34 17.79 -3.55
C MET A 65 9.15 16.65 -2.55
N PRO A 66 10.16 15.81 -2.34
CA PRO A 66 10.14 14.76 -1.34
C PRO A 66 10.03 15.38 0.06
N LYS A 67 8.79 15.52 0.54
CA LYS A 67 8.47 15.86 1.92
C LYS A 67 7.84 14.63 2.55
N ILE A 68 8.14 14.39 3.83
CA ILE A 68 7.29 13.53 4.66
C ILE A 68 5.95 14.23 4.72
N ASP A 69 5.05 13.84 3.82
CA ASP A 69 3.74 14.42 3.72
C ASP A 69 2.75 13.51 4.46
N TRP A 70 1.54 14.03 4.66
CA TRP A 70 0.49 13.32 5.36
C TRP A 70 0.23 11.93 4.77
N GLN A 71 0.33 11.79 3.45
CA GLN A 71 0.08 10.52 2.78
C GLN A 71 1.20 9.50 3.04
N PHE A 72 2.46 9.94 3.11
CA PHE A 72 3.56 9.09 3.55
C PHE A 72 3.33 8.57 4.97
N LEU A 73 2.95 9.45 5.90
CA LEU A 73 2.62 9.07 7.29
C LEU A 73 1.42 8.12 7.35
N PHE A 74 0.41 8.32 6.50
CA PHE A 74 -0.76 7.47 6.41
C PHE A 74 -0.41 6.05 5.97
N VAL A 75 0.41 5.89 4.92
CA VAL A 75 0.85 4.56 4.45
C VAL A 75 1.71 3.85 5.50
N VAL A 76 2.63 4.57 6.16
CA VAL A 76 3.41 4.02 7.28
C VAL A 76 2.49 3.61 8.44
N GLY A 77 1.49 4.43 8.75
CA GLY A 77 0.47 4.12 9.76
C GLY A 77 -0.32 2.86 9.44
N ILE A 78 -0.73 2.67 8.18
CA ILE A 78 -1.39 1.43 7.72
C ILE A 78 -0.46 0.23 7.95
N PHE A 79 0.80 0.34 7.57
CA PHE A 79 1.77 -0.73 7.74
C PHE A 79 1.93 -1.14 9.22
N ILE A 80 2.16 -0.16 10.10
CA ILE A 80 2.32 -0.41 11.54
C ILE A 80 1.02 -0.93 12.15
N GLY A 81 -0.13 -0.34 11.81
CA GLY A 81 -1.44 -0.76 12.30
C GLY A 81 -1.78 -2.19 11.88
N ALA A 82 -1.51 -2.56 10.64
CA ALA A 82 -1.68 -3.93 10.15
C ALA A 82 -0.73 -4.90 10.85
N LEU A 83 0.52 -4.50 11.11
CA LEU A 83 1.49 -5.34 11.83
C LEU A 83 1.05 -5.60 13.28
N ILE A 84 0.66 -4.55 14.02
CA ILE A 84 0.14 -4.68 15.39
C ILE A 84 -1.11 -5.56 15.39
N SER A 85 -2.10 -5.25 14.54
CA SER A 85 -3.33 -6.03 14.45
C SER A 85 -3.07 -7.50 14.14
N SER A 86 -2.16 -7.79 13.19
CA SER A 86 -1.85 -9.18 12.82
C SER A 86 -1.11 -9.95 13.92
N THR A 87 -0.29 -9.26 14.70
CA THR A 87 0.45 -9.85 15.82
C THR A 87 -0.47 -10.09 17.02
N THR A 88 -1.28 -9.10 17.41
CA THR A 88 -2.23 -9.21 18.53
C THR A 88 -3.32 -10.22 18.25
N SER A 89 -3.81 -10.31 17.00
CA SER A 89 -4.76 -11.35 16.59
C SER A 89 -4.11 -12.71 16.33
N GLN A 90 -2.79 -12.84 16.46
CA GLN A 90 -2.02 -14.05 16.12
C GLN A 90 -2.29 -14.56 14.69
N SER A 91 -2.62 -13.66 13.75
CA SER A 91 -2.87 -13.98 12.33
C SER A 91 -1.63 -13.83 11.46
N PHE A 92 -0.58 -13.22 12.00
CA PHE A 92 0.67 -13.03 11.28
C PHE A 92 1.30 -14.37 10.87
N ARG A 93 1.64 -14.50 9.57
CA ARG A 93 2.22 -15.72 8.99
C ARG A 93 3.27 -15.35 7.94
N TRP A 94 4.48 -15.86 8.10
CA TRP A 94 5.51 -15.79 7.06
C TRP A 94 5.18 -16.76 5.92
N GLN A 95 4.77 -16.22 4.76
CA GLN A 95 4.40 -17.03 3.60
C GLN A 95 4.96 -16.46 2.30
N ALA A 96 5.92 -17.18 1.71
CA ALA A 96 6.47 -16.86 0.39
C ALA A 96 5.48 -17.16 -0.75
N VAL A 97 4.50 -18.04 -0.57
CA VAL A 97 3.43 -18.29 -1.54
C VAL A 97 2.10 -18.41 -0.79
N PRO A 98 1.13 -17.51 -1.03
CA PRO A 98 -0.19 -17.62 -0.40
C PRO A 98 -0.85 -18.96 -0.73
N SER A 99 -1.56 -19.55 0.23
CA SER A 99 -2.28 -20.83 0.06
C SER A 99 -3.20 -20.83 -1.16
N ARG A 100 -3.91 -19.72 -1.41
CA ARG A 100 -4.76 -19.52 -2.59
C ARG A 100 -3.98 -19.58 -3.91
N TRP A 101 -2.79 -18.98 -3.96
CA TRP A 101 -1.91 -19.07 -5.13
C TRP A 101 -1.40 -20.50 -5.31
N LYS A 102 -0.93 -21.11 -4.22
CA LYS A 102 -0.41 -22.48 -4.24
C LYS A 102 -1.43 -23.48 -4.77
N ALA A 103 -2.69 -23.33 -4.38
CA ALA A 103 -3.79 -24.19 -4.83
C ALA A 103 -4.05 -24.10 -6.34
N ARG A 104 -3.84 -22.93 -6.95
CA ARG A 104 -4.16 -22.70 -8.38
C ARG A 104 -2.95 -22.83 -9.31
N PHE A 105 -1.78 -22.36 -8.87
CA PHE A 105 -0.60 -22.17 -9.72
C PHE A 105 0.65 -22.91 -9.23
N GLY A 106 0.55 -23.60 -8.10
CA GLY A 106 1.63 -24.36 -7.47
C GLY A 106 2.50 -23.54 -6.50
N PRO A 107 3.44 -24.18 -5.80
CA PRO A 107 4.27 -23.57 -4.76
C PRO A 107 5.47 -22.75 -5.29
N SER A 108 5.56 -22.51 -6.60
CA SER A 108 6.72 -21.85 -7.20
C SER A 108 6.81 -20.38 -6.78
N VAL A 109 7.84 -20.06 -5.98
CA VAL A 109 8.15 -18.70 -5.53
C VAL A 109 8.49 -17.76 -6.69
N PRO A 110 9.37 -18.13 -7.65
CA PRO A 110 9.69 -17.25 -8.77
C PRO A 110 8.46 -16.92 -9.63
N LYS A 111 7.61 -17.92 -9.91
CA LYS A 111 6.37 -17.73 -10.69
C LYS A 111 5.42 -16.74 -10.01
N ARG A 112 5.28 -16.84 -8.67
CA ARG A 112 4.49 -15.90 -7.88
C ARG A 112 5.10 -14.50 -7.87
N ALA A 113 6.41 -14.39 -7.75
CA ALA A 113 7.11 -13.10 -7.69
C ALA A 113 6.94 -12.33 -9.00
N VAL A 114 7.17 -12.97 -10.16
CA VAL A 114 6.97 -12.36 -11.47
C VAL A 114 5.53 -11.88 -11.65
N ALA A 115 4.54 -12.71 -11.29
CA ALA A 115 3.14 -12.32 -11.38
C ALA A 115 2.76 -11.17 -10.45
N ALA A 116 3.31 -11.14 -9.23
CA ALA A 116 3.07 -10.05 -8.28
C ALA A 116 3.66 -8.72 -8.77
N VAL A 117 4.86 -8.74 -9.36
CA VAL A 117 5.49 -7.56 -9.95
C VAL A 117 4.71 -7.06 -11.16
N ALA A 118 4.35 -7.95 -12.09
CA ALA A 118 3.57 -7.60 -13.27
C ALA A 118 2.18 -7.05 -12.89
N GLY A 119 1.48 -7.72 -11.96
CA GLY A 119 0.19 -7.25 -11.45
C GLY A 119 0.29 -5.91 -10.74
N GLY A 120 1.36 -5.69 -9.95
CA GLY A 120 1.65 -4.40 -9.32
C GLY A 120 1.89 -3.29 -10.33
N ALA A 121 2.64 -3.55 -11.41
CA ALA A 121 2.87 -2.58 -12.48
C ALA A 121 1.56 -2.19 -13.18
N ILE A 122 0.71 -3.16 -13.52
CA ILE A 122 -0.61 -2.92 -14.13
C ILE A 122 -1.50 -2.12 -13.17
N ALA A 123 -1.55 -2.50 -11.89
CA ALA A 123 -2.36 -1.80 -10.89
C ALA A 123 -1.91 -0.35 -10.69
N MET A 124 -0.60 -0.11 -10.60
CA MET A 124 -0.03 1.24 -10.49
C MET A 124 -0.33 2.09 -11.73
N PHE A 125 -0.19 1.52 -12.93
CA PHE A 125 -0.53 2.18 -14.17
C PHE A 125 -2.01 2.56 -14.22
N GLY A 126 -2.90 1.62 -13.88
CA GLY A 126 -4.34 1.86 -13.83
C GLY A 126 -4.76 2.91 -12.80
N ALA A 127 -4.20 2.86 -11.59
CA ALA A 127 -4.45 3.85 -10.54
C ALA A 127 -4.08 5.27 -11.02
N ARG A 128 -2.94 5.40 -11.70
CA ARG A 128 -2.48 6.69 -12.24
C ARG A 128 -3.31 7.22 -13.39
N LEU A 129 -3.76 6.35 -14.29
CA LEU A 129 -4.69 6.76 -15.34
C LEU A 129 -6.04 7.23 -14.78
N ALA A 130 -6.46 6.68 -13.64
CA ALA A 130 -7.69 7.05 -12.94
C ALA A 130 -7.53 8.24 -11.98
N ASP A 131 -6.34 8.85 -11.90
CA ASP A 131 -5.98 9.92 -10.96
C ASP A 131 -6.26 9.57 -9.48
N GLY A 132 -6.08 8.29 -9.12
CA GLY A 132 -6.33 7.72 -7.80
C GLY A 132 -5.14 7.01 -7.18
#